data_AF-A0A316PET0-F1
#
_entry.id   AF-A0A316PET0-F1
#
_cell.length_a   1.000
_cell.length_b   1.000
_cell.length_c   1.000
_cell.angle_alpha   90.00
_cell.angle_beta   90.00
_cell.angle_gamma   90.00
#
_symmetry.space_group_name_H-M   'P 1'
#
loop_
_entity.id
_entity.type
_entity.pdbx_description
1 polymer ?
#
loop_
_entity_poly.entity_id
_entity_poly.type
_entity_poly.pdbx_seq_one_letter_code
_entity_poly.pdbx_strand_id
1 'polypeptide(L)'
;MGLAQAQQQVVRAEIERQVRRGLGPRQSIAPGWLFCLRGAFCFEKLGPVHKTMMRMMRRMLLKKGGGMTQDDRALLAAFRTPVDFVDISALAPLVAACGVPCWKAEK
;
A
#
# COMPACT_ATOMS: atom_id res chain seq x y z
N MET A 1 -2.62 0.98 12.67
CA MET A 1 -2.60 1.65 11.34
C MET A 1 -2.07 0.63 10.36
N GLY A 2 -2.98 0.02 9.59
CA GLY A 2 -2.68 -1.22 8.88
C GLY A 2 -2.17 -0.99 7.47
N LEU A 3 -0.98 -1.53 7.18
CA LEU A 3 -0.51 -1.79 5.82
C LEU A 3 -1.52 -2.70 5.09
N ALA A 4 -2.17 -3.64 5.77
CA ALA A 4 -3.01 -4.69 5.18
C ALA A 4 -4.35 -4.23 4.57
N GLN A 5 -4.83 -3.01 4.86
CA GLN A 5 -6.18 -2.58 4.48
C GLN A 5 -6.16 -1.20 3.81
N ALA A 6 -5.81 -1.15 2.51
CA ALA A 6 -5.85 0.08 1.72
C ALA A 6 -7.27 0.69 1.63
N GLN A 7 -8.30 -0.13 1.83
CA GLN A 7 -9.73 0.24 1.76
C GLN A 7 -10.30 0.77 3.09
N GLN A 8 -9.53 0.79 4.17
CA GLN A 8 -10.03 1.23 5.47
C GLN A 8 -10.22 2.77 5.49
N GLN A 9 -11.39 3.23 5.91
CA GLN A 9 -11.81 4.64 5.81
C GLN A 9 -10.82 5.62 6.47
N VAL A 10 -10.21 5.24 7.59
CA VAL A 10 -9.19 6.05 8.28
C VAL A 10 -7.90 6.16 7.47
N VAL A 11 -7.48 5.09 6.81
CA VAL A 11 -6.29 5.07 5.94
C VAL A 11 -6.53 5.91 4.70
N ARG A 12 -7.72 5.79 4.11
CA ARG A 12 -8.14 6.59 2.96
C ARG A 12 -8.15 8.09 3.28
N ALA A 13 -8.72 8.49 4.41
CA ALA A 13 -8.75 9.89 4.82
C ALA A 13 -7.34 10.48 5.01
N GLU A 14 -6.41 9.71 5.56
CA GLU A 14 -5.01 10.14 5.69
C GLU A 14 -4.31 10.23 4.34
N ILE A 15 -4.52 9.27 3.44
CA ILE A 15 -3.99 9.31 2.06
C ILE A 15 -4.52 10.55 1.34
N GLU A 16 -5.82 10.81 1.40
CA GLU A 16 -6.43 12.01 0.80
C GLU A 16 -5.82 13.29 1.37
N ARG A 17 -5.59 13.34 2.69
CA ARG A 17 -4.93 14.48 3.34
C ARG A 17 -3.52 14.71 2.82
N GLN A 18 -2.70 13.66 2.71
CA GLN A 18 -1.32 13.75 2.23
C GLN A 18 -1.26 14.11 0.75
N VAL A 19 -2.12 13.51 -0.07
CA VAL A 19 -2.23 13.82 -1.50
C VAL A 19 -2.61 15.29 -1.71
N ARG A 20 -3.61 15.80 -0.96
CA ARG A 20 -3.98 17.22 -1.00
C ARG A 20 -2.84 18.14 -0.61
N ARG A 21 -2.04 17.76 0.39
CA ARG A 21 -0.84 18.53 0.80
C ARG A 21 0.24 18.53 -0.28
N GLY A 22 0.47 17.39 -0.95
CA GLY A 22 1.50 17.23 -1.97
C GLY A 22 1.19 17.91 -3.31
N LEU A 23 -0.08 17.94 -3.72
CA LEU A 23 -0.50 18.52 -5.01
C LEU A 23 -0.50 20.07 -5.02
N GLY A 24 -0.49 20.71 -3.84
CA GLY A 24 -0.45 22.17 -3.73
C GLY A 24 -1.69 22.89 -4.30
N PRO A 25 -1.78 24.22 -4.16
CA PRO A 25 -2.97 25.00 -4.52
C PRO A 25 -3.24 25.07 -6.03
N ARG A 26 -2.24 24.76 -6.88
CA ARG A 26 -2.34 24.84 -8.35
C ARG A 26 -2.91 23.57 -9.00
N GLN A 27 -2.98 22.48 -8.24
CA GLN A 27 -3.47 21.16 -8.68
C GLN A 27 -4.56 20.70 -7.70
N SER A 28 -5.45 21.61 -7.30
CA SER A 28 -6.75 21.21 -6.75
C SER A 28 -7.28 20.12 -7.65
N ILE A 29 -7.56 18.95 -7.08
CA ILE A 29 -8.08 17.79 -7.80
C ILE A 29 -9.36 18.28 -8.51
N ALA A 30 -9.23 18.68 -9.79
CA ALA A 30 -10.33 18.79 -10.72
C ALA A 30 -11.16 17.51 -10.58
N PRO A 31 -12.50 17.54 -10.71
CA PRO A 31 -13.37 16.46 -10.22
C PRO A 31 -12.87 15.10 -10.74
N GLY A 32 -12.18 14.40 -9.84
CA GLY A 32 -11.23 13.36 -10.21
C GLY A 32 -11.25 12.30 -9.13
N TRP A 33 -11.22 11.05 -9.55
CA TRP A 33 -11.43 9.92 -8.66
C TRP A 33 -10.09 9.45 -8.11
N LEU A 34 -9.96 9.40 -6.77
CA LEU A 34 -8.78 8.85 -6.11
C LEU A 34 -8.97 7.35 -5.86
N PHE A 35 -8.15 6.53 -6.49
CA PHE A 35 -8.11 5.09 -6.28
C PHE A 35 -6.89 4.72 -5.44
N CYS A 36 -7.11 4.19 -4.24
CA CYS A 36 -6.04 3.72 -3.35
C CYS A 36 -5.80 2.22 -3.58
N LEU A 37 -4.83 1.90 -4.43
CA LEU A 37 -4.43 0.52 -4.73
C LEU A 37 -3.24 0.11 -3.88
N ARG A 38 -3.19 -1.18 -3.51
CA ARG A 38 -2.08 -1.76 -2.78
C ARG A 38 -1.08 -2.38 -3.77
N GLY A 39 0.18 -1.95 -3.69
CA GLY A 39 1.26 -2.44 -4.54
C GLY A 39 2.09 -3.54 -3.89
N ALA A 40 2.98 -4.17 -4.68
CA ALA A 40 3.94 -5.14 -4.19
C ALA A 40 5.08 -4.50 -3.39
N PHE A 41 5.64 -5.22 -2.42
CA PHE A 41 6.83 -4.80 -1.68
C PHE A 41 7.99 -5.76 -1.97
N CYS A 42 9.13 -5.20 -2.39
CA CYS A 42 10.33 -5.97 -2.70
C CYS A 42 11.54 -5.37 -1.97
N PHE A 43 12.00 -6.01 -0.89
CA PHE A 43 13.17 -5.57 -0.14
C PHE A 43 14.43 -5.47 -1.02
N GLU A 44 14.61 -6.39 -1.96
CA GLU A 44 15.79 -6.44 -2.83
C GLU A 44 15.95 -5.22 -3.75
N LYS A 45 14.84 -4.58 -4.13
CA LYS A 45 14.83 -3.41 -5.02
C LYS A 45 15.10 -2.09 -4.29
N LEU A 46 15.20 -2.09 -2.96
CA LEU A 46 15.49 -0.88 -2.19
C LEU A 46 16.97 -0.49 -2.32
N GLY A 47 17.25 0.83 -2.34
CA GLY A 47 18.61 1.35 -2.25
C GLY A 47 19.29 1.01 -0.91
N PRO A 48 20.63 1.10 -0.82
CA PRO A 48 21.41 0.63 0.34
C PRO A 48 21.06 1.34 1.66
N VAL A 49 20.75 2.63 1.62
CA VAL A 49 20.31 3.41 2.80
C VAL A 49 18.97 2.88 3.33
N HIS A 50 17.98 2.75 2.43
CA HIS A 50 16.65 2.26 2.78
C HIS A 50 16.70 0.80 3.27
N LYS A 51 17.54 -0.06 2.67
CA LYS A 51 17.78 -1.43 3.16
C LYS A 51 18.28 -1.43 4.60
N THR A 52 19.17 -0.50 4.96
CA THR A 52 19.71 -0.39 6.32
C THR A 52 18.63 0.04 7.32
N MET A 53 17.83 1.05 6.98
CA MET A 53 16.70 1.47 7.82
C MET A 53 15.69 0.33 8.03
N MET A 54 15.34 -0.37 6.94
CA MET A 54 14.40 -1.49 6.98
C MET A 54 14.95 -2.67 7.81
N ARG A 55 16.26 -2.95 7.77
CA ARG A 55 16.90 -3.95 8.64
C ARG A 55 16.80 -3.57 10.13
N MET A 56 16.94 -2.29 10.47
CA MET A 56 16.74 -1.83 11.85
C MET A 56 15.29 -2.03 12.29
N MET A 57 14.33 -1.65 11.45
CA MET A 57 12.90 -1.88 11.72
C MET A 57 12.58 -3.37 11.88
N ARG A 58 13.14 -4.24 11.04
CA ARG A 58 13.03 -5.71 11.19
C ARG A 58 13.53 -6.18 12.56
N ARG A 59 14.66 -5.67 13.03
CA ARG A 59 15.19 -6.02 14.37
C ARG A 59 14.25 -5.58 15.48
N MET A 60 13.64 -4.40 15.38
CA MET A 60 12.66 -3.92 16.35
C MET A 60 11.39 -4.78 16.35
N LEU A 61 10.89 -5.14 15.16
CA LEU A 61 9.73 -6.02 15.01
C LEU A 61 9.99 -7.39 15.64
N LEU A 62 11.15 -8.00 15.39
CA LEU A 62 11.53 -9.29 15.98
C LEU A 62 11.64 -9.22 17.51
N LYS A 63 12.05 -8.09 18.08
CA LYS A 63 12.07 -7.87 19.54
C LYS A 63 10.67 -7.71 20.15
N LYS A 64 9.68 -7.31 19.37
CA LYS A 64 8.29 -7.06 19.81
C LYS A 64 7.54 -8.35 20.19
N GLY A 65 8.03 -9.51 19.76
CA GLY A 65 7.50 -10.83 20.17
C GLY A 65 5.99 -11.01 19.86
N GLY A 66 5.22 -11.42 20.87
CA GLY A 66 3.79 -11.79 20.75
C GLY A 66 2.82 -10.62 20.49
N GLY A 67 3.28 -9.36 20.58
CA GLY A 67 2.48 -8.16 20.27
C GLY A 67 2.47 -7.80 18.78
N MET A 68 2.81 -8.74 17.89
CA MET A 68 2.86 -8.50 16.45
C MET A 68 1.46 -8.36 15.85
N THR A 69 1.23 -7.20 15.24
CA THR A 69 0.06 -6.99 14.40
C THR A 69 0.13 -7.83 13.13
N GLN A 70 -0.98 -7.98 12.41
CA GLN A 70 -1.00 -8.66 11.11
C GLN A 70 -0.03 -7.97 10.12
N ASP A 71 0.10 -6.65 10.22
CA ASP A 71 1.01 -5.82 9.44
C ASP A 71 2.48 -6.13 9.72
N ASP A 72 2.82 -6.25 11.01
CA ASP A 72 4.16 -6.60 11.45
C ASP A 72 4.59 -7.96 10.84
N ARG A 73 3.66 -8.91 10.78
CA ARG A 73 3.86 -10.24 10.17
C ARG A 73 3.98 -10.17 8.64
N ALA A 74 3.09 -9.45 7.97
CA ALA A 74 3.13 -9.27 6.52
C ALA A 74 4.42 -8.58 6.07
N LEU A 75 4.86 -7.57 6.81
CA LEU A 75 6.10 -6.86 6.57
C LEU A 75 7.31 -7.77 6.78
N LEU A 76 7.34 -8.57 7.85
CA LEU A 76 8.39 -9.57 8.09
C LEU A 76 8.47 -10.65 6.99
N ALA A 77 7.33 -11.09 6.47
CA ALA A 77 7.28 -12.00 5.33
C ALA A 77 7.92 -11.35 4.08
N ALA A 78 7.64 -10.06 3.86
CA ALA A 78 8.16 -9.31 2.72
C ALA A 78 9.69 -9.04 2.74
N PHE A 79 10.36 -9.29 3.88
CA PHE A 79 11.82 -9.30 3.96
C PHE A 79 12.45 -10.61 3.48
N ARG A 80 11.72 -11.73 3.51
CA ARG A 80 12.24 -13.05 3.14
C ARG A 80 12.01 -13.33 1.66
N THR A 81 10.81 -12.99 1.18
CA THR A 81 10.39 -13.16 -0.21
C THR A 81 9.67 -11.90 -0.66
N PRO A 82 9.76 -11.53 -1.95
CA PRO A 82 8.88 -10.50 -2.49
C PRO A 82 7.43 -10.93 -2.24
N VAL A 83 6.68 -10.12 -1.52
CA VAL A 83 5.26 -10.38 -1.27
C VAL A 83 4.47 -9.48 -2.20
N ASP A 84 3.67 -10.12 -3.05
CA ASP A 84 2.67 -9.43 -3.82
C ASP A 84 1.46 -9.14 -2.93
N PHE A 85 1.10 -7.87 -2.84
CA PHE A 85 -0.10 -7.42 -2.14
C PHE A 85 -1.15 -6.85 -3.09
N VAL A 86 -0.93 -7.01 -4.40
CA VAL A 86 -1.84 -6.55 -5.43
C VAL A 86 -3.09 -7.43 -5.38
N ASP A 87 -4.19 -6.82 -4.96
CA ASP A 87 -5.51 -7.39 -5.14
C ASP A 87 -6.09 -6.85 -6.44
N ILE A 88 -6.17 -7.72 -7.45
CA ILE A 88 -6.73 -7.36 -8.77
C ILE A 88 -8.19 -6.94 -8.63
N SER A 89 -8.91 -7.46 -7.63
CA SER A 89 -10.29 -7.07 -7.34
C SER A 89 -10.39 -5.60 -6.96
N ALA A 90 -9.34 -5.01 -6.37
CA ALA A 90 -9.30 -3.59 -6.02
C ALA A 90 -9.22 -2.66 -7.24
N LEU A 91 -8.95 -3.20 -8.44
CA LEU A 91 -9.00 -2.46 -9.71
C LEU A 91 -10.43 -2.30 -10.24
N ALA A 92 -11.40 -3.08 -9.76
CA ALA A 92 -12.80 -2.99 -10.19
C ALA A 92 -13.37 -1.55 -10.22
N PRO A 93 -13.20 -0.70 -9.19
CA PRO A 93 -13.70 0.68 -9.23
C PRO A 93 -12.99 1.55 -10.27
N LEU A 94 -11.73 1.27 -10.60
CA LEU A 94 -10.99 1.98 -11.65
C LEU A 94 -11.51 1.56 -13.03
N VAL A 95 -11.67 0.26 -13.27
CA VAL A 95 -12.21 -0.27 -14.53
C VAL A 95 -13.63 0.24 -14.79
N ALA A 96 -14.47 0.27 -13.74
CA ALA A 96 -15.81 0.83 -13.81
C ALA A 96 -15.81 2.33 -14.15
N ALA A 97 -14.90 3.11 -13.55
CA ALA A 97 -14.79 4.54 -13.83
C ALA A 97 -14.27 4.85 -15.26
N CYS A 98 -13.46 3.96 -15.83
CA CYS A 98 -12.95 4.08 -17.20
C CYS A 98 -13.94 3.62 -18.28
N GLY A 99 -15.09 3.04 -17.92
CA GLY A 99 -16.12 2.61 -18.88
C GLY A 99 -15.71 1.43 -19.78
N VAL A 100 -14.68 0.66 -19.37
CA VAL A 100 -14.19 -0.48 -20.16
C VAL A 100 -15.12 -1.68 -19.93
N PRO A 101 -15.61 -2.38 -20.97
CA PRO A 101 -16.46 -3.56 -20.81
C PRO A 101 -15.69 -4.64 -20.02
N CYS A 102 -16.19 -4.90 -18.80
CA CYS A 102 -15.89 -6.01 -17.88
C CYS A 102 -14.66 -6.89 -18.23
N TRP A 103 -13.51 -6.60 -17.61
CA TRP A 103 -12.40 -7.54 -17.54
C TRP A 103 -12.74 -8.64 -16.53
N LYS A 104 -13.09 -9.85 -17.00
CA LYS A 104 -13.15 -11.05 -16.13
C LYS A 104 -11.72 -11.51 -15.88
N ALA A 105 -11.22 -11.32 -14.67
CA ALA A 105 -10.00 -12.00 -14.22
C ALA A 105 -10.34 -13.49 -14.03
N GLU A 106 -9.80 -14.34 -14.89
CA GLU A 106 -9.87 -15.80 -14.75
C GLU A 106 -8.97 -16.24 -13.59
N LYS A 107 -9.42 -17.25 -12.84
CA LYS A 107 -8.88 -17.69 -11.55
C LYS A 107 -7.47 -18.26 -11.63
#